data_AF-A0A556RVL4-F1
#
_entry.id   AF-A0A556RVL4-F1
#
_cell.length_a   1.000
_cell.length_b   1.000
_cell.length_c   1.000
_cell.angle_alpha   90.00
_cell.angle_beta   90.00
_cell.angle_gamma   90.00
#
_symmetry.space_group_name_H-M   'P 1'
#
loop_
_entity.id
_entity.type
_entity.pdbx_description
1 polymer ?
#
loop_
_entity_poly.entity_id
_entity_poly.type
_entity_poly.pdbx_seq_one_letter_code
_entity_poly.pdbx_strand_id
1 'polypeptide(L)'
;MKLKKIFLKIITVLFLSINIVYATEPPETWYFYKVSKNTALDYESDSERERLIDKYSETKLILIDGDLTVDKICTMPHETTTDIETPLSYWKSPELTDKYKKIFIEEKIPLENQIEVTRNNYENENYPCFKEEFTDLIKTGNFMVFMTKSGYLLIFSENLEKDLSQSNDKSFSKELTQLPIIDTPLNDYDLYELDKEDSLKEIPVHYKKYLDIPSYEGEDILAAKLPSISSNINPYIISYVMDSGERDSYLYLFSDNDKVSDKLLIFSYITTTRGGPGGYGLPVGYRYFNIDKNYSIERRQRFEDETIEIQHYQVNQNGKFKEIPVTSECYNQFPPKDKNKHSSKSLLLSNFQANNYLRSYLEDKNDFYDMTMTLNIEENIFCLNYQQSFPITLNKINAKKFFNNENLYQQQVENFKKVGIDISNELEYITFQNIENTRLTNFLLNGNQAIYMDNKLFFVGENYFAFFWQPKDEELFYE
;
A
#
# COMPACT_ATOMS: atom_id res chain seq x y z
N MET A 1 30.57 -48.11 -58.60
CA MET A 1 30.23 -46.78 -58.03
C MET A 1 28.82 -46.70 -57.37
N LYS A 2 28.10 -47.82 -57.14
CA LYS A 2 26.75 -47.81 -56.51
C LYS A 2 26.74 -48.14 -55.01
N LEU A 3 27.68 -48.95 -54.50
CA LEU A 3 27.72 -49.31 -53.07
C LEU A 3 28.09 -48.12 -52.14
N LYS A 4 29.01 -47.23 -52.55
CA LYS A 4 29.43 -46.08 -51.72
C LYS A 4 28.30 -45.08 -51.41
N LYS A 5 27.32 -44.93 -52.32
CA LYS A 5 26.18 -44.01 -52.12
C LYS A 5 25.13 -44.56 -51.16
N ILE A 6 25.01 -45.89 -51.04
CA ILE A 6 24.07 -46.54 -50.11
C ILE A 6 24.65 -46.49 -48.69
N PHE A 7 25.95 -46.75 -48.54
CA PHE A 7 26.62 -46.67 -47.25
C PHE A 7 26.60 -45.26 -46.64
N LEU A 8 26.79 -44.23 -47.47
CA LEU A 8 26.73 -42.84 -47.01
C LEU A 8 25.32 -42.46 -46.54
N LYS A 9 24.26 -42.89 -47.25
CA LYS A 9 22.87 -42.65 -46.84
C LYS A 9 22.50 -43.36 -45.53
N ILE A 10 23.01 -44.57 -45.30
CA ILE A 10 22.77 -45.31 -44.05
C ILE A 10 23.46 -44.63 -42.87
N ILE A 11 24.69 -44.13 -43.05
CA ILE A 11 25.40 -43.39 -42.00
C ILE A 11 24.72 -42.05 -41.70
N THR A 12 24.21 -41.34 -42.71
CA THR A 12 23.46 -40.08 -42.48
C THR A 12 22.14 -40.32 -41.78
N VAL A 13 21.43 -41.42 -42.08
CA VAL A 13 20.22 -41.82 -41.35
C VAL A 13 20.57 -42.23 -39.92
N LEU A 14 21.68 -42.95 -39.69
CA LEU A 14 22.13 -43.31 -38.35
C LEU A 14 22.48 -42.07 -37.50
N PHE A 15 23.18 -41.07 -38.06
CA PHE A 15 23.48 -39.82 -37.36
C PHE A 15 22.25 -38.92 -37.12
N LEU A 16 21.23 -39.01 -37.97
CA LEU A 16 19.93 -38.36 -37.74
C LEU A 16 19.08 -39.11 -36.70
N SER A 17 19.22 -40.43 -36.57
CA SER A 17 18.53 -41.22 -35.53
C SER A 17 19.24 -41.25 -34.17
N ILE A 18 20.52 -40.82 -34.09
CA ILE A 18 21.21 -40.63 -32.79
C ILE A 18 20.85 -39.29 -32.14
N ASN A 19 20.24 -38.34 -32.88
CA ASN A 19 19.79 -37.05 -32.36
C ASN A 19 18.31 -37.03 -31.94
N ILE A 20 17.66 -38.19 -31.85
CA ILE A 20 16.32 -38.30 -31.29
C ILE A 20 16.39 -39.35 -30.18
N VAL A 21 15.86 -38.97 -29.01
CA VAL A 21 15.76 -39.72 -27.75
C VAL A 21 16.93 -39.50 -26.77
N TYR A 22 17.16 -38.25 -26.41
CA TYR A 22 16.98 -37.84 -25.00
C TYR A 22 15.85 -36.82 -25.01
N ALA A 23 14.61 -37.30 -25.02
CA ALA A 23 13.49 -36.45 -24.63
C ALA A 23 13.58 -36.39 -23.10
N THR A 24 14.19 -35.33 -22.56
CA THR A 24 14.01 -34.95 -21.16
C THR A 24 12.51 -34.77 -20.98
N GLU A 25 11.91 -35.48 -20.03
CA GLU A 25 10.49 -35.34 -19.73
C GLU A 25 10.19 -33.85 -19.43
N PRO A 26 9.04 -33.32 -19.88
CA PRO A 26 8.70 -31.93 -19.59
C PRO A 26 8.68 -31.71 -18.07
N PRO A 27 9.14 -30.55 -17.57
CA PRO A 27 9.15 -30.27 -16.14
C PRO A 27 7.76 -30.44 -15.54
N GLU A 28 7.62 -31.33 -14.56
CA GLU A 28 6.42 -31.37 -13.74
C GLU A 28 6.54 -30.27 -12.68
N THR A 29 5.50 -29.44 -12.52
CA THR A 29 5.51 -28.31 -11.58
C THR A 29 4.32 -28.38 -10.63
N TRP A 30 4.60 -28.32 -9.32
CA TRP A 30 3.59 -28.22 -8.27
C TRP A 30 3.69 -26.88 -7.57
N TYR A 31 2.53 -26.33 -7.23
CA TYR A 31 2.42 -25.05 -6.56
C TYR A 31 1.95 -25.24 -5.13
N PHE A 32 2.43 -24.41 -4.21
CA PHE A 32 1.90 -24.40 -2.85
C PHE A 32 0.37 -24.29 -2.87
N TYR A 33 -0.28 -25.20 -2.13
CA TYR A 33 -1.73 -25.27 -2.03
C TYR A 33 -2.22 -24.77 -0.69
N LYS A 34 -1.74 -25.37 0.41
CA LYS A 34 -2.15 -25.02 1.77
C LYS A 34 -1.28 -25.71 2.81
N VAL A 35 -1.39 -25.25 4.06
CA VAL A 35 -0.96 -25.97 5.25
C VAL A 35 -2.17 -26.63 5.92
N SER A 36 -2.02 -27.88 6.38
CA SER A 36 -3.08 -28.58 7.12
C SER A 36 -3.57 -27.77 8.30
N LYS A 37 -4.86 -27.92 8.66
CA LYS A 37 -5.43 -27.24 9.83
C LYS A 37 -4.91 -27.83 11.13
N ASN A 38 -4.84 -29.16 11.17
CA ASN A 38 -4.43 -29.92 12.33
C ASN A 38 -3.01 -30.47 12.14
N THR A 39 -2.37 -30.81 13.25
CA THR A 39 -1.06 -31.47 13.30
C THR A 39 -1.18 -32.90 13.84
N ALA A 40 -0.27 -33.78 13.47
CA ALA A 40 -0.20 -35.13 14.02
C ALA A 40 0.53 -35.19 15.39
N LEU A 41 1.15 -34.11 15.83
CA LEU A 41 2.01 -34.08 17.04
C LEU A 41 1.37 -33.36 18.24
N ASP A 42 0.04 -33.18 18.22
CA ASP A 42 -0.77 -32.55 19.28
C ASP A 42 -0.33 -31.13 19.69
N TYR A 43 0.50 -30.46 18.85
CA TYR A 43 0.92 -29.06 18.97
C TYR A 43 0.16 -28.19 17.96
N GLU A 44 -1.05 -27.78 18.30
CA GLU A 44 -1.85 -26.88 17.46
C GLU A 44 -1.57 -25.42 17.85
N SER A 45 -1.02 -24.66 16.91
CA SER A 45 -0.76 -23.23 17.07
C SER A 45 -1.15 -22.53 15.78
N ASP A 46 -2.20 -21.71 15.84
CA ASP A 46 -2.65 -20.91 14.70
C ASP A 46 -1.52 -19.99 14.20
N SER A 47 -0.72 -19.44 15.11
CA SER A 47 0.46 -18.62 14.76
C SER A 47 1.54 -19.40 14.01
N GLU A 48 1.81 -20.65 14.40
CA GLU A 48 2.79 -21.49 13.69
C GLU A 48 2.28 -21.88 12.30
N ARG A 49 0.99 -22.18 12.19
CA ARG A 49 0.36 -22.51 10.92
C ARG A 49 0.40 -21.35 9.93
N GLU A 50 0.07 -20.13 10.37
CA GLU A 50 0.15 -18.94 9.51
C GLU A 50 1.59 -18.63 9.12
N ARG A 51 2.56 -18.74 10.05
CA ARG A 51 4.01 -18.62 9.74
C ARG A 51 4.44 -19.56 8.60
N LEU A 52 3.98 -20.80 8.62
CA LEU A 52 4.28 -21.79 7.57
C LEU A 52 3.62 -21.44 6.24
N ILE A 53 2.40 -20.89 6.26
CA ILE A 53 1.74 -20.40 5.04
C ILE A 53 2.55 -19.25 4.45
N ASP A 54 2.90 -18.25 5.25
CA ASP A 54 3.66 -17.08 4.76
C ASP A 54 4.97 -17.49 4.14
N LYS A 55 5.71 -18.35 4.84
CA LYS A 55 7.03 -18.82 4.42
C LYS A 55 7.00 -19.56 3.08
N TYR A 56 5.98 -20.39 2.84
CA TYR A 56 5.96 -21.29 1.67
C TYR A 56 4.92 -20.94 0.60
N SER A 57 4.10 -19.91 0.80
CA SER A 57 3.01 -19.52 -0.11
C SER A 57 3.46 -19.25 -1.55
N GLU A 58 4.71 -18.83 -1.74
CA GLU A 58 5.31 -18.56 -3.05
C GLU A 58 6.17 -19.72 -3.58
N THR A 59 6.38 -20.77 -2.77
CA THR A 59 7.24 -21.90 -3.13
C THR A 59 6.61 -22.75 -4.22
N LYS A 60 7.43 -23.17 -5.18
CA LYS A 60 7.08 -24.11 -6.24
C LYS A 60 8.01 -25.30 -6.19
N LEU A 61 7.48 -26.46 -6.52
CA LEU A 61 8.27 -27.67 -6.70
C LEU A 61 8.37 -27.95 -8.19
N ILE A 62 9.58 -28.19 -8.68
CA ILE A 62 9.83 -28.46 -10.10
C ILE A 62 10.63 -29.75 -10.18
N LEU A 63 10.04 -30.79 -10.75
CA LEU A 63 10.72 -32.08 -11.00
C LEU A 63 11.21 -32.10 -12.45
N ILE A 64 12.52 -32.17 -12.63
CA ILE A 64 13.19 -32.22 -13.93
C ILE A 64 14.29 -33.27 -13.86
N ASP A 65 14.31 -34.20 -14.82
CA ASP A 65 15.37 -35.20 -14.98
C ASP A 65 15.67 -36.00 -13.69
N GLY A 66 14.63 -36.31 -12.90
CA GLY A 66 14.74 -37.06 -11.66
C GLY A 66 15.22 -36.26 -10.43
N ASP A 67 15.45 -34.97 -10.57
CA ASP A 67 15.78 -34.04 -9.49
C ASP A 67 14.58 -33.12 -9.17
N LEU A 68 14.24 -33.02 -7.89
CA LEU A 68 13.21 -32.12 -7.41
C LEU A 68 13.83 -30.82 -6.91
N THR A 69 13.50 -29.71 -7.54
CA THR A 69 13.87 -28.36 -7.09
C THR A 69 12.72 -27.75 -6.30
N VAL A 70 12.99 -27.39 -5.05
CA VAL A 70 12.12 -26.61 -4.17
C VAL A 70 12.47 -25.13 -4.38
N ASP A 71 11.87 -24.51 -5.40
CA ASP A 71 12.11 -23.12 -5.84
C ASP A 71 13.59 -22.68 -5.75
N LYS A 72 13.91 -21.53 -5.14
CA LYS A 72 15.29 -21.06 -4.91
C LYS A 72 15.93 -21.63 -3.63
N ILE A 73 15.25 -22.56 -2.97
CA ILE A 73 15.63 -23.03 -1.65
C ILE A 73 16.67 -24.14 -1.77
N CYS A 74 16.30 -25.21 -2.47
CA CYS A 74 17.14 -26.40 -2.54
C CYS A 74 16.73 -27.32 -3.69
N THR A 75 17.63 -28.24 -4.04
CA THR A 75 17.35 -29.34 -4.97
C THR A 75 17.58 -30.66 -4.23
N MET A 76 16.78 -31.69 -4.45
CA MET A 76 16.97 -33.02 -3.90
C MET A 76 16.83 -34.08 -4.99
N PRO A 77 17.67 -35.14 -4.97
CA PRO A 77 17.57 -36.21 -5.96
C PRO A 77 16.33 -37.06 -5.67
N HIS A 78 15.31 -36.97 -6.53
CA HIS A 78 14.01 -37.60 -6.32
C HIS A 78 14.08 -39.08 -6.68
N GLU A 79 14.40 -39.43 -7.92
CA GLU A 79 14.32 -40.81 -8.40
C GLU A 79 15.30 -41.78 -7.72
N THR A 80 16.47 -41.31 -7.29
CA THR A 80 17.47 -42.18 -6.64
C THR A 80 17.25 -42.36 -5.14
N THR A 81 16.35 -41.60 -4.52
CA THR A 81 16.07 -41.65 -3.06
C THR A 81 14.60 -41.88 -2.73
N THR A 82 13.80 -42.19 -3.74
CA THR A 82 12.39 -42.51 -3.61
C THR A 82 12.21 -44.00 -3.32
N ASP A 83 11.51 -44.30 -2.24
CA ASP A 83 11.06 -45.64 -1.87
C ASP A 83 9.52 -45.71 -1.95
N ILE A 84 8.99 -46.86 -2.37
CA ILE A 84 7.55 -47.15 -2.28
C ILE A 84 7.30 -47.89 -0.96
N GLU A 85 6.56 -47.26 -0.06
CA GLU A 85 6.30 -47.80 1.28
C GLU A 85 4.80 -47.82 1.61
N THR A 86 4.41 -48.62 2.60
CA THR A 86 3.08 -48.46 3.20
C THR A 86 3.14 -47.35 4.25
N PRO A 87 2.05 -46.59 4.48
CA PRO A 87 1.95 -45.62 5.58
C PRO A 87 2.50 -46.11 6.93
N LEU A 88 2.16 -47.35 7.30
CA LEU A 88 2.61 -47.94 8.56
C LEU A 88 4.12 -48.24 8.58
N SER A 89 4.69 -48.67 7.45
CA SER A 89 6.13 -48.88 7.29
C SER A 89 6.88 -47.56 7.44
N TYR A 90 6.37 -46.51 6.81
CA TYR A 90 7.00 -45.21 6.78
C TYR A 90 7.03 -44.56 8.18
N TRP A 91 5.88 -44.41 8.82
CA TRP A 91 5.79 -43.76 10.13
C TRP A 91 6.20 -44.66 11.30
N LYS A 92 6.33 -45.96 11.09
CA LYS A 92 6.75 -46.97 12.10
C LYS A 92 5.92 -46.98 13.39
N SER A 93 4.76 -46.31 13.38
CA SER A 93 3.88 -46.15 14.53
C SER A 93 2.42 -46.21 14.06
N PRO A 94 1.62 -47.17 14.55
CA PRO A 94 0.19 -47.23 14.25
C PRO A 94 -0.55 -45.95 14.64
N GLU A 95 -0.23 -45.39 15.82
CA GLU A 95 -0.86 -44.16 16.32
C GLU A 95 -0.59 -42.97 15.41
N LEU A 96 0.69 -42.75 15.04
CA LEU A 96 1.07 -41.65 14.17
C LEU A 96 0.49 -41.81 12.76
N THR A 97 0.44 -43.06 12.27
CA THR A 97 -0.19 -43.41 11.00
C THR A 97 -1.67 -43.03 10.99
N ASP A 98 -2.40 -43.33 12.07
CA ASP A 98 -3.83 -43.01 12.17
C ASP A 98 -4.08 -41.50 12.28
N LYS A 99 -3.22 -40.76 13.00
CA LYS A 99 -3.28 -39.29 13.07
C LYS A 99 -3.08 -38.66 11.68
N TYR A 100 -2.02 -39.03 10.96
CA TYR A 100 -1.80 -38.50 9.61
C TYR A 100 -2.90 -38.92 8.64
N LYS A 101 -3.36 -40.19 8.65
CA LYS A 101 -4.51 -40.62 7.84
C LYS A 101 -5.73 -39.73 8.05
N LYS A 102 -6.03 -39.37 9.30
CA LYS A 102 -7.13 -38.47 9.62
C LYS A 102 -6.93 -37.09 9.00
N ILE A 103 -5.74 -36.50 9.10
CA ILE A 103 -5.42 -35.20 8.49
C ILE A 103 -5.53 -35.26 6.96
N PHE A 104 -5.00 -36.29 6.31
CA PHE A 104 -5.13 -36.47 4.85
C PHE A 104 -6.61 -36.53 4.43
N ILE A 105 -7.45 -37.25 5.17
CA ILE A 105 -8.91 -37.32 4.92
C ILE A 105 -9.57 -35.95 5.12
N GLU A 106 -9.28 -35.25 6.21
CA GLU A 106 -9.85 -33.91 6.52
C GLU A 106 -9.45 -32.88 5.47
N GLU A 107 -8.21 -32.95 5.00
CA GLU A 107 -7.67 -32.07 3.96
C GLU A 107 -8.07 -32.50 2.54
N LYS A 108 -8.82 -33.61 2.40
CA LYS A 108 -9.27 -34.19 1.13
C LYS A 108 -8.12 -34.54 0.19
N ILE A 109 -6.99 -34.98 0.75
CA ILE A 109 -5.84 -35.47 0.01
C ILE A 109 -5.90 -37.01 0.01
N PRO A 110 -5.87 -37.67 -1.16
CA PRO A 110 -5.83 -39.12 -1.20
C PRO A 110 -4.53 -39.60 -0.55
N LEU A 111 -4.64 -40.52 0.40
CA LEU A 111 -3.50 -41.26 0.94
C LEU A 111 -3.66 -42.72 0.50
N GLU A 112 -2.84 -43.13 -0.46
CA GLU A 112 -2.89 -44.47 -1.01
C GLU A 112 -2.33 -45.52 -0.01
N ASN A 113 -2.67 -46.79 -0.25
CA ASN A 113 -2.16 -47.90 0.57
C ASN A 113 -0.64 -48.08 0.42
N GLN A 114 -0.09 -47.59 -0.68
CA GLN A 114 1.34 -47.45 -0.94
C GLN A 114 1.59 -46.00 -1.31
N ILE A 115 2.63 -45.41 -0.72
CA ILE A 115 3.02 -44.02 -0.93
C ILE A 115 4.43 -43.97 -1.46
N GLU A 116 4.67 -43.01 -2.34
CA GLU A 116 5.99 -42.72 -2.87
C GLU A 116 6.66 -41.70 -1.95
N VAL A 117 7.77 -42.09 -1.32
CA VAL A 117 8.47 -41.29 -0.32
C VAL A 117 9.89 -40.99 -0.77
N THR A 118 10.18 -39.73 -1.01
CA THR A 118 11.55 -39.25 -1.26
C THR A 118 12.17 -38.83 0.05
N ARG A 119 13.20 -39.56 0.49
CA ARG A 119 13.84 -39.28 1.77
C ARG A 119 14.78 -38.09 1.66
N ASN A 120 14.60 -37.12 2.54
CA ASN A 120 15.57 -36.04 2.67
C ASN A 120 16.80 -36.58 3.43
N ASN A 121 18.01 -36.24 2.99
CA ASN A 121 19.22 -36.79 3.62
C ASN A 121 19.47 -36.12 4.99
N TYR A 122 18.91 -36.72 6.03
CA TYR A 122 18.99 -36.25 7.43
C TYR A 122 20.41 -36.21 8.00
N GLU A 123 21.41 -36.80 7.34
CA GLU A 123 22.78 -36.89 7.89
C GLU A 123 23.58 -35.59 7.74
N ASN A 124 23.08 -34.60 6.99
CA ASN A 124 23.74 -33.31 6.83
C ASN A 124 22.86 -32.15 7.30
N GLU A 125 23.02 -31.75 8.57
CA GLU A 125 22.30 -30.61 9.17
C GLU A 125 22.55 -29.28 8.43
N ASN A 126 23.58 -29.20 7.57
CA ASN A 126 23.84 -28.03 6.74
C ASN A 126 23.14 -28.07 5.37
N TYR A 127 22.39 -29.12 5.06
CA TYR A 127 21.67 -29.22 3.79
C TYR A 127 20.54 -28.17 3.72
N PRO A 128 20.46 -27.37 2.63
CA PRO A 128 19.48 -26.28 2.55
C PRO A 128 18.02 -26.71 2.78
N CYS A 129 17.59 -27.86 2.26
CA CYS A 129 16.22 -28.34 2.50
C CYS A 129 15.96 -28.64 4.00
N PHE A 130 16.98 -29.11 4.73
CA PHE A 130 16.86 -29.45 6.15
C PHE A 130 16.81 -28.20 7.05
N LYS A 131 17.58 -27.16 6.69
CA LYS A 131 17.51 -25.85 7.37
C LYS A 131 16.13 -25.22 7.25
N GLU A 132 15.48 -25.47 6.14
CA GLU A 132 14.14 -24.95 5.83
C GLU A 132 13.01 -25.90 6.25
N GLU A 133 13.23 -26.76 7.24
CA GLU A 133 12.18 -27.57 7.89
C GLU A 133 11.42 -28.55 6.97
N PHE A 134 11.89 -28.78 5.74
CA PHE A 134 11.33 -29.79 4.85
C PHE A 134 11.81 -31.18 5.29
N THR A 135 10.85 -32.03 5.69
CA THR A 135 11.10 -33.46 5.97
C THR A 135 11.10 -34.26 4.66
N ASP A 136 10.73 -35.54 4.72
CA ASP A 136 10.56 -36.35 3.52
C ASP A 136 9.37 -35.84 2.71
N LEU A 137 9.47 -36.01 1.40
CA LEU A 137 8.40 -35.70 0.48
C LEU A 137 7.57 -36.93 0.23
N ILE A 138 6.25 -36.79 0.31
CA ILE A 138 5.29 -37.81 -0.09
C ILE A 138 4.61 -37.36 -1.39
N LYS A 139 4.74 -38.15 -2.46
CA LYS A 139 3.95 -37.99 -3.69
C LYS A 139 2.72 -38.91 -3.61
N THR A 140 1.54 -38.32 -3.77
CA THR A 140 0.27 -39.07 -3.73
C THR A 140 -0.77 -38.41 -4.63
N GLY A 141 -1.26 -39.16 -5.63
CA GLY A 141 -2.08 -38.59 -6.70
C GLY A 141 -1.44 -37.36 -7.34
N ASN A 142 -2.17 -36.25 -7.41
CA ASN A 142 -1.71 -34.98 -7.98
C ASN A 142 -1.07 -34.04 -6.94
N PHE A 143 -0.64 -34.58 -5.79
CA PHE A 143 -0.13 -33.81 -4.68
C PHE A 143 1.29 -34.23 -4.30
N MET A 144 2.05 -33.23 -3.87
CA MET A 144 3.34 -33.37 -3.20
C MET A 144 3.20 -32.82 -1.78
N VAL A 145 3.58 -33.59 -0.77
CA VAL A 145 3.34 -33.25 0.64
C VAL A 145 4.63 -33.36 1.44
N PHE A 146 5.07 -32.26 2.04
CA PHE A 146 6.10 -32.28 3.08
C PHE A 146 5.45 -32.27 4.45
N MET A 147 6.09 -32.88 5.45
CA MET A 147 5.73 -32.67 6.84
C MET A 147 6.67 -31.64 7.47
N THR A 148 6.20 -30.88 8.45
CA THR A 148 7.03 -29.97 9.24
C THR A 148 7.47 -30.61 10.55
N LYS A 149 8.48 -30.03 11.21
CA LYS A 149 8.88 -30.44 12.57
C LYS A 149 7.73 -30.31 13.58
N SER A 150 6.85 -29.34 13.37
CA SER A 150 5.62 -29.11 14.16
C SER A 150 4.47 -30.06 13.79
N GLY A 151 4.66 -30.96 12.81
CA GLY A 151 3.72 -32.02 12.45
C GLY A 151 2.60 -31.59 11.49
N TYR A 152 2.67 -30.38 10.93
CA TYR A 152 1.78 -29.92 9.86
C TYR A 152 2.15 -30.57 8.51
N LEU A 153 1.17 -30.61 7.60
CA LEU A 153 1.38 -30.96 6.19
C LEU A 153 1.49 -29.69 5.35
N LEU A 154 2.61 -29.50 4.66
CA LEU A 154 2.75 -28.53 3.57
C LEU A 154 2.34 -29.22 2.27
N ILE A 155 1.24 -28.78 1.68
CA ILE A 155 0.64 -29.46 0.53
C ILE A 155 0.87 -28.63 -0.73
N PHE A 156 1.34 -29.29 -1.79
CA PHE A 156 1.56 -28.74 -3.11
C PHE A 156 0.71 -29.51 -4.14
N SER A 157 0.20 -28.83 -5.17
CA SER A 157 -0.67 -29.44 -6.19
C SER A 157 -0.30 -29.00 -7.60
N GLU A 158 -0.46 -29.92 -8.55
CA GLU A 158 -0.10 -29.75 -9.98
C GLU A 158 -1.05 -28.78 -10.74
N ASN A 159 -2.26 -28.52 -10.23
CA ASN A 159 -3.35 -27.88 -10.99
C ASN A 159 -3.70 -26.43 -10.60
N LEU A 160 -2.85 -25.73 -9.83
CA LEU A 160 -3.24 -24.49 -9.14
C LEU A 160 -3.08 -23.16 -9.90
N GLU A 161 -2.44 -23.11 -11.08
CA GLU A 161 -2.46 -21.85 -11.85
C GLU A 161 -3.89 -21.40 -12.20
N LYS A 162 -4.86 -22.33 -12.24
CA LYS A 162 -6.28 -22.00 -12.40
C LYS A 162 -7.01 -21.72 -11.10
N ASP A 163 -6.69 -22.43 -10.01
CA ASP A 163 -7.45 -22.34 -8.76
C ASP A 163 -6.95 -21.29 -7.77
N LEU A 164 -5.68 -20.87 -7.77
CA LEU A 164 -5.25 -19.74 -6.91
C LEU A 164 -5.89 -18.40 -7.31
N SER A 165 -6.42 -18.32 -8.54
CA SER A 165 -7.27 -17.20 -8.98
C SER A 165 -8.73 -17.31 -8.51
N GLN A 166 -9.14 -18.42 -7.87
CA GLN A 166 -10.53 -18.72 -7.49
C GLN A 166 -10.71 -19.31 -6.08
N SER A 167 -9.67 -19.80 -5.40
CA SER A 167 -9.82 -20.63 -4.19
C SER A 167 -9.74 -19.87 -2.86
N ASN A 168 -9.61 -18.53 -2.87
CA ASN A 168 -9.72 -17.70 -1.67
C ASN A 168 -10.97 -16.80 -1.65
N ASP A 169 -11.80 -16.79 -2.71
CA ASP A 169 -12.93 -15.85 -2.86
C ASP A 169 -13.90 -15.90 -1.66
N LYS A 170 -14.36 -17.09 -1.22
CA LYS A 170 -15.34 -17.17 -0.12
C LYS A 170 -14.76 -16.90 1.27
N SER A 171 -13.48 -17.21 1.49
CA SER A 171 -12.83 -17.00 2.78
C SER A 171 -12.52 -15.52 2.98
N PHE A 172 -12.01 -14.87 1.94
CA PHE A 172 -11.72 -13.45 1.98
C PHE A 172 -12.99 -12.60 2.11
N SER A 173 -14.08 -12.95 1.39
CA SER A 173 -15.40 -12.34 1.59
C SER A 173 -15.81 -12.30 3.07
N LYS A 174 -15.57 -13.39 3.80
CA LYS A 174 -15.92 -13.48 5.22
C LYS A 174 -15.08 -12.50 6.06
N GLU A 175 -13.79 -12.34 5.75
CA GLU A 175 -12.95 -11.35 6.42
C GLU A 175 -13.42 -9.92 6.11
N LEU A 176 -13.73 -9.61 4.84
CA LEU A 176 -14.22 -8.30 4.43
C LEU A 176 -15.52 -7.89 5.12
N THR A 177 -16.42 -8.84 5.39
CA THR A 177 -17.70 -8.57 6.09
C THR A 177 -17.54 -8.21 7.56
N GLN A 178 -16.38 -8.52 8.17
CA GLN A 178 -16.11 -8.25 9.58
C GLN A 178 -15.31 -6.96 9.79
N LEU A 179 -14.93 -6.28 8.70
CA LEU A 179 -14.14 -5.06 8.80
C LEU A 179 -14.97 -3.92 9.39
N PRO A 180 -14.35 -3.06 10.24
CA PRO A 180 -14.98 -1.86 10.74
C PRO A 180 -15.30 -0.91 9.58
N ILE A 181 -16.41 -0.17 9.70
CA ILE A 181 -16.80 0.85 8.73
C ILE A 181 -16.31 2.20 9.25
N ILE A 182 -15.57 2.93 8.42
CA ILE A 182 -15.02 4.25 8.70
C ILE A 182 -15.66 5.25 7.75
N ASP A 183 -16.16 6.36 8.28
CA ASP A 183 -16.86 7.37 7.48
C ASP A 183 -15.90 8.18 6.60
N THR A 184 -16.46 8.73 5.53
CA THR A 184 -15.83 9.79 4.71
C THR A 184 -16.42 11.15 5.06
N PRO A 185 -15.69 12.28 4.95
CA PRO A 185 -14.35 12.42 4.37
C PRO A 185 -13.24 11.83 5.24
N LEU A 186 -12.12 11.47 4.61
CA LEU A 186 -10.97 10.88 5.28
C LEU A 186 -9.66 11.36 4.64
N ASN A 187 -8.67 11.73 5.45
CA ASN A 187 -7.32 12.05 5.03
C ASN A 187 -6.25 11.22 5.78
N ASP A 188 -4.97 11.48 5.52
CA ASP A 188 -3.84 10.78 6.15
C ASP A 188 -3.76 10.98 7.67
N TYR A 189 -4.17 12.13 8.19
CA TYR A 189 -4.21 12.36 9.64
C TYR A 189 -5.32 11.57 10.32
N ASP A 190 -6.51 11.55 9.72
CA ASP A 190 -7.61 10.72 10.24
C ASP A 190 -7.20 9.25 10.26
N LEU A 191 -6.56 8.78 9.19
CA LEU A 191 -6.08 7.41 9.08
C LEU A 191 -4.94 7.09 10.06
N TYR A 192 -4.13 8.08 10.45
CA TYR A 192 -3.14 7.96 11.50
C TYR A 192 -3.76 7.88 12.90
N GLU A 193 -4.81 8.67 13.18
CA GLU A 193 -5.53 8.58 14.46
C GLU A 193 -6.30 7.26 14.60
N LEU A 194 -6.91 6.77 13.52
CA LEU A 194 -7.57 5.45 13.49
C LEU A 194 -6.61 4.31 13.80
N ASP A 195 -5.34 4.43 13.40
CA ASP A 195 -4.29 3.47 13.70
C ASP A 195 -3.98 3.45 15.20
N LYS A 196 -3.84 4.63 15.83
CA LYS A 196 -3.62 4.76 17.28
C LYS A 196 -4.77 4.23 18.12
N GLU A 197 -5.99 4.30 17.59
CA GLU A 197 -7.19 3.83 18.26
C GLU A 197 -7.46 2.34 18.02
N ASP A 198 -6.55 1.60 17.37
CA ASP A 198 -6.72 0.19 16.95
C ASP A 198 -8.04 -0.01 16.18
N SER A 199 -8.46 0.99 15.40
CA SER A 199 -9.73 0.99 14.67
C SER A 199 -9.65 0.27 13.33
N LEU A 200 -8.47 -0.16 12.90
CA LEU A 200 -8.26 -1.01 11.73
C LEU A 200 -8.19 -2.48 12.18
N LYS A 201 -8.77 -3.39 11.39
CA LYS A 201 -8.73 -4.82 11.69
C LYS A 201 -7.59 -5.48 10.90
N GLU A 202 -6.79 -6.30 11.57
CA GLU A 202 -5.81 -7.15 10.92
C GLU A 202 -6.49 -8.20 10.02
N ILE A 203 -5.97 -8.37 8.81
CA ILE A 203 -6.34 -9.43 7.88
C ILE A 203 -5.13 -10.35 7.65
N PRO A 204 -5.36 -11.67 7.52
CA PRO A 204 -4.27 -12.62 7.36
C PRO A 204 -3.32 -12.29 6.20
N VAL A 205 -2.03 -12.35 6.48
CA VAL A 205 -0.94 -12.01 5.57
C VAL A 205 -0.90 -12.87 4.30
N HIS A 206 -1.45 -14.09 4.33
CA HIS A 206 -1.56 -14.94 3.15
C HIS A 206 -2.46 -14.36 2.02
N TYR A 207 -3.21 -13.28 2.28
CA TYR A 207 -3.96 -12.55 1.24
C TYR A 207 -3.11 -11.55 0.43
N LYS A 208 -1.82 -11.33 0.75
CA LYS A 208 -0.93 -10.40 0.02
C LYS A 208 -0.98 -10.57 -1.49
N LYS A 209 -0.88 -11.81 -1.98
CA LYS A 209 -0.92 -12.12 -3.42
C LYS A 209 -2.26 -11.79 -4.07
N TYR A 210 -3.36 -12.06 -3.38
CA TYR A 210 -4.70 -11.75 -3.88
C TYR A 210 -4.92 -10.23 -4.01
N LEU A 211 -4.38 -9.48 -3.05
CA LEU A 211 -4.39 -8.02 -3.04
C LEU A 211 -3.31 -7.40 -3.95
N ASP A 212 -2.43 -8.22 -4.52
CA ASP A 212 -1.28 -7.80 -5.34
C ASP A 212 -0.38 -6.81 -4.57
N ILE A 213 -0.25 -7.00 -3.25
CA ILE A 213 0.63 -6.18 -2.41
C ILE A 213 2.08 -6.55 -2.74
N PRO A 214 2.98 -5.58 -2.95
CA PRO A 214 4.40 -5.86 -3.21
C PRO A 214 5.00 -6.75 -2.11
N SER A 215 5.86 -7.68 -2.49
CA SER A 215 6.50 -8.67 -1.62
C SER A 215 7.67 -8.09 -0.81
N TYR A 216 7.41 -6.98 -0.10
CA TYR A 216 8.31 -6.53 0.95
C TYR A 216 8.17 -7.43 2.19
N GLU A 217 9.17 -7.38 3.07
CA GLU A 217 9.04 -7.93 4.43
C GLU A 217 8.11 -7.00 5.23
N GLY A 218 7.12 -7.58 5.90
CA GLY A 218 6.21 -6.81 6.73
C GLY A 218 5.21 -7.73 7.41
N GLU A 219 4.95 -7.38 8.66
CA GLU A 219 4.29 -8.19 9.67
C GLU A 219 2.77 -8.25 9.47
N ASP A 220 2.13 -7.11 9.16
CA ASP A 220 0.67 -7.02 9.26
C ASP A 220 0.01 -6.37 8.04
N ILE A 221 -1.23 -6.78 7.79
CA ILE A 221 -2.14 -6.09 6.88
C ILE A 221 -3.34 -5.60 7.68
N LEU A 222 -3.53 -4.28 7.74
CA LEU A 222 -4.63 -3.64 8.45
C LEU A 222 -5.67 -3.15 7.46
N ALA A 223 -6.94 -3.38 7.73
CA ALA A 223 -8.02 -3.04 6.81
C ALA A 223 -9.24 -2.43 7.49
N ALA A 224 -9.93 -1.58 6.75
CA ALA A 224 -11.23 -1.04 7.09
C ALA A 224 -12.09 -0.83 5.84
N LYS A 225 -13.40 -0.86 6.02
CA LYS A 225 -14.39 -0.61 4.98
C LYS A 225 -14.77 0.87 4.97
N LEU A 226 -14.97 1.44 3.79
CA LEU A 226 -15.60 2.75 3.62
C LEU A 226 -17.05 2.60 3.13
N PRO A 227 -17.93 3.61 3.27
CA PRO A 227 -19.30 3.56 2.79
C PRO A 227 -19.40 3.18 1.30
N SER A 228 -20.19 2.16 0.95
CA SER A 228 -20.31 1.73 -0.44
C SER A 228 -20.71 2.88 -1.39
N ILE A 229 -19.99 3.02 -2.50
CA ILE A 229 -20.27 4.03 -3.53
C ILE A 229 -21.57 3.68 -4.28
N SER A 230 -21.76 2.38 -4.52
CA SER A 230 -22.98 1.81 -5.08
C SER A 230 -23.11 0.36 -4.63
N SER A 231 -24.19 -0.33 -5.00
CA SER A 231 -24.37 -1.75 -4.68
C SER A 231 -23.22 -2.64 -5.19
N ASN A 232 -22.49 -2.18 -6.21
CA ASN A 232 -21.48 -2.98 -6.91
C ASN A 232 -20.07 -2.43 -6.74
N ILE A 233 -19.88 -1.39 -5.93
CA ILE A 233 -18.57 -0.74 -5.72
C ILE A 233 -18.38 -0.52 -4.23
N ASN A 234 -17.55 -1.36 -3.63
CA ASN A 234 -17.26 -1.39 -2.21
C ASN A 234 -15.82 -0.94 -1.97
N PRO A 235 -15.60 0.28 -1.45
CA PRO A 235 -14.27 0.80 -1.15
C PRO A 235 -13.74 0.27 0.19
N TYR A 236 -12.44 -0.04 0.22
CA TYR A 236 -11.72 -0.47 1.42
C TYR A 236 -10.37 0.22 1.49
N ILE A 237 -9.96 0.61 2.69
CA ILE A 237 -8.58 1.00 2.94
C ILE A 237 -7.85 -0.21 3.46
N ILE A 238 -6.74 -0.52 2.83
CA ILE A 238 -5.86 -1.60 3.24
C ILE A 238 -4.46 -1.00 3.36
N SER A 239 -3.93 -1.05 4.58
CA SER A 239 -2.59 -0.61 4.92
C SER A 239 -1.73 -1.84 5.16
N TYR A 240 -0.52 -1.77 4.66
CA TYR A 240 0.51 -2.77 4.86
C TYR A 240 1.59 -2.17 5.74
N VAL A 241 1.86 -2.82 6.87
CA VAL A 241 2.77 -2.33 7.91
C VAL A 241 4.04 -3.19 7.91
N MET A 242 5.18 -2.53 7.82
CA MET A 242 6.52 -3.12 7.82
C MET A 242 7.04 -3.25 9.26
N ASP A 243 8.01 -4.14 9.49
CA ASP A 243 8.64 -4.39 10.81
C ASP A 243 9.25 -3.11 11.43
N SER A 244 9.59 -2.13 10.59
CA SER A 244 10.06 -0.80 11.01
C SER A 244 8.97 0.08 11.63
N GLY A 245 7.70 -0.32 11.54
CA GLY A 245 6.51 0.50 11.83
C GLY A 245 6.12 1.42 10.67
N GLU A 246 6.83 1.34 9.54
CA GLU A 246 6.54 2.09 8.33
C GLU A 246 5.38 1.45 7.57
N ARG A 247 4.64 2.22 6.75
CA ARG A 247 3.47 1.69 6.07
C ARG A 247 3.21 2.27 4.69
N ASP A 248 2.60 1.44 3.87
CA ASP A 248 1.95 1.84 2.63
C ASP A 248 0.44 1.63 2.76
N SER A 249 -0.35 2.59 2.31
CA SER A 249 -1.82 2.49 2.32
C SER A 249 -2.39 2.61 0.93
N TYR A 250 -3.35 1.74 0.65
CA TYR A 250 -4.05 1.65 -0.62
C TYR A 250 -5.56 1.79 -0.41
N LEU A 251 -6.21 2.45 -1.35
CA LEU A 251 -7.65 2.43 -1.51
C LEU A 251 -8.02 1.38 -2.55
N TYR A 252 -8.66 0.31 -2.13
CA TYR A 252 -9.16 -0.77 -2.99
C TYR A 252 -10.62 -0.55 -3.33
N LEU A 253 -11.00 -0.90 -4.56
CA LEU A 253 -12.39 -1.00 -5.00
C LEU A 253 -12.72 -2.45 -5.25
N PHE A 254 -13.70 -2.97 -4.52
CA PHE A 254 -14.21 -4.32 -4.68
C PHE A 254 -15.56 -4.30 -5.39
N SER A 255 -15.80 -5.33 -6.21
CA SER A 255 -17.11 -5.57 -6.82
C SER A 255 -18.11 -6.11 -5.78
N ASP A 256 -19.35 -6.34 -6.20
CA ASP A 256 -20.39 -7.02 -5.41
C ASP A 256 -20.06 -8.49 -5.10
N ASN A 257 -19.15 -9.10 -5.86
CA ASN A 257 -18.68 -10.47 -5.67
C ASN A 257 -17.32 -10.54 -4.96
N ASP A 258 -16.95 -9.48 -4.23
CA ASP A 258 -15.70 -9.36 -3.47
C ASP A 258 -14.42 -9.56 -4.29
N LYS A 259 -14.52 -9.36 -5.61
CA LYS A 259 -13.34 -9.31 -6.50
C LYS A 259 -12.75 -7.91 -6.52
N VAL A 260 -11.43 -7.81 -6.41
CA VAL A 260 -10.68 -6.57 -6.59
C VAL A 260 -10.95 -6.05 -8.00
N SER A 261 -11.66 -4.92 -8.08
CA SER A 261 -11.90 -4.20 -9.32
C SER A 261 -10.72 -3.30 -9.63
N ASP A 262 -10.23 -2.53 -8.66
CA ASP A 262 -9.09 -1.63 -8.85
C ASP A 262 -8.42 -1.31 -7.51
N LYS A 263 -7.23 -0.73 -7.55
CA LYS A 263 -6.56 -0.20 -6.36
C LYS A 263 -5.75 1.05 -6.68
N LEU A 264 -5.61 1.91 -5.69
CA LEU A 264 -4.83 3.14 -5.77
C LEU A 264 -3.93 3.25 -4.54
N LEU A 265 -2.62 3.39 -4.75
CA LEU A 265 -1.69 3.75 -3.68
C LEU A 265 -1.99 5.19 -3.22
N ILE A 266 -2.47 5.37 -2.00
CA ILE A 266 -2.84 6.69 -1.46
C ILE A 266 -1.77 7.27 -0.53
N PHE A 267 -0.96 6.42 0.10
CA PHE A 267 0.15 6.82 0.95
C PHE A 267 1.28 5.80 0.85
N SER A 268 2.53 6.25 0.77
CA SER A 268 3.68 5.35 0.87
C SER A 268 4.80 5.98 1.67
N TYR A 269 5.20 5.34 2.77
CA TYR A 269 6.23 5.87 3.65
C TYR A 269 7.54 6.17 2.92
N ILE A 270 8.00 5.26 2.05
CA ILE A 270 9.28 5.37 1.33
C ILE A 270 9.35 6.65 0.48
N THR A 271 8.23 7.05 -0.10
CA THR A 271 8.15 8.28 -0.91
C THR A 271 8.09 9.55 -0.06
N THR A 272 7.87 9.42 1.25
CA THR A 272 7.66 10.55 2.16
C THR A 272 8.87 10.87 3.04
N THR A 273 9.84 9.96 3.14
CA THR A 273 11.02 10.11 4.00
C THR A 273 12.32 10.32 3.22
N ARG A 274 12.57 11.58 2.84
CA ARG A 274 13.94 12.08 2.72
C ARG A 274 14.18 13.24 3.68
N GLY A 275 14.94 12.96 4.74
CA GLY A 275 15.93 13.87 5.34
C GLY A 275 15.52 15.23 5.92
N GLY A 276 14.27 15.65 5.88
CA GLY A 276 13.86 16.94 6.43
C GLY A 276 14.04 17.03 7.96
N PRO A 277 14.68 18.07 8.51
CA PRO A 277 14.88 18.20 9.94
C PRO A 277 13.54 18.52 10.64
N GLY A 278 13.06 17.57 11.44
CA GLY A 278 11.90 17.74 12.33
C GLY A 278 10.56 17.49 11.63
N GLY A 279 9.68 16.72 12.27
CA GLY A 279 8.33 16.39 11.83
C GLY A 279 7.34 17.57 11.75
N TYR A 280 7.81 18.75 11.34
CA TYR A 280 7.06 20.00 11.22
C TYR A 280 7.36 20.78 9.93
N GLY A 281 8.25 20.28 9.05
CA GLY A 281 8.66 20.96 7.82
C GLY A 281 7.72 20.82 6.62
N LEU A 282 6.52 20.26 6.78
CA LEU A 282 5.56 20.07 5.69
C LEU A 282 4.64 21.30 5.53
N PRO A 283 4.07 21.53 4.33
CA PRO A 283 2.98 22.49 4.17
C PRO A 283 1.94 22.38 5.25
N VAL A 284 1.53 23.51 5.84
CA VAL A 284 0.25 23.53 6.53
C VAL A 284 -0.80 23.12 5.49
N GLY A 285 -1.68 22.19 5.81
CA GLY A 285 -2.54 21.60 4.78
C GLY A 285 -1.93 20.48 3.95
N TYR A 286 -0.66 20.08 4.18
CA TYR A 286 -0.08 18.97 3.44
C TYR A 286 -0.66 17.65 3.92
N ARG A 287 -1.64 17.19 3.15
CA ARG A 287 -2.23 15.87 3.25
C ARG A 287 -1.69 15.00 2.14
N TYR A 288 -1.17 13.82 2.48
CA TYR A 288 -0.70 12.87 1.46
C TYR A 288 -1.86 12.38 0.60
N PHE A 289 -3.04 12.28 1.19
CA PHE A 289 -4.25 12.05 0.45
C PHE A 289 -5.45 12.68 1.17
N ASN A 290 -6.50 12.94 0.39
CA ASN A 290 -7.80 13.32 0.91
C ASN A 290 -8.88 12.65 0.08
N ILE A 291 -9.81 11.96 0.73
CA ILE A 291 -10.97 11.31 0.14
C ILE A 291 -12.19 12.07 0.62
N ASP A 292 -12.90 12.73 -0.29
CA ASP A 292 -14.14 13.40 0.08
C ASP A 292 -15.32 12.42 0.16
N LYS A 293 -16.45 12.94 0.66
CA LYS A 293 -17.73 12.21 0.76
C LYS A 293 -18.33 11.74 -0.59
N ASN A 294 -17.78 12.21 -1.72
CA ASN A 294 -18.17 11.79 -3.06
C ASN A 294 -17.11 10.89 -3.71
N TYR A 295 -16.08 10.46 -2.96
CA TYR A 295 -14.93 9.71 -3.47
C TYR A 295 -14.16 10.43 -4.58
N SER A 296 -14.13 11.77 -4.52
CA SER A 296 -13.09 12.56 -5.16
C SER A 296 -11.83 12.43 -4.30
N ILE A 297 -10.79 11.88 -4.90
CA ILE A 297 -9.55 11.53 -4.20
C ILE A 297 -8.46 12.46 -4.70
N GLU A 298 -7.86 13.21 -3.79
CA GLU A 298 -6.60 13.89 -4.02
C GLU A 298 -5.47 13.06 -3.43
N ARG A 299 -4.39 12.91 -4.18
CA ARG A 299 -3.14 12.27 -3.74
C ARG A 299 -2.01 13.26 -3.98
N ARG A 300 -1.15 13.45 -2.98
CA ARG A 300 0.07 14.26 -3.05
C ARG A 300 1.28 13.39 -2.74
N GLN A 301 2.23 13.35 -3.66
CA GLN A 301 3.48 12.61 -3.52
C GLN A 301 4.64 13.59 -3.60
N ARG A 302 5.50 13.59 -2.58
CA ARG A 302 6.78 14.28 -2.62
C ARG A 302 7.84 13.36 -3.22
N PHE A 303 8.75 13.90 -4.01
CA PHE A 303 9.88 13.17 -4.56
C PHE A 303 11.18 13.58 -3.87
N GLU A 304 12.22 12.82 -4.23
CA GLU A 304 13.56 12.98 -3.71
C GLU A 304 14.22 14.33 -4.02
N ASP A 305 13.81 14.96 -5.12
CA ASP A 305 14.21 16.31 -5.53
C ASP A 305 13.25 17.39 -4.97
N GLU A 306 12.43 17.01 -3.99
CA GLU A 306 11.43 17.83 -3.28
C GLU A 306 10.29 18.36 -4.14
N THR A 307 10.23 17.95 -5.41
CA THR A 307 9.05 18.20 -6.23
C THR A 307 7.84 17.51 -5.60
N ILE A 308 6.67 18.12 -5.77
CA ILE A 308 5.41 17.55 -5.30
C ILE A 308 4.52 17.32 -6.49
N GLU A 309 4.09 16.07 -6.68
CA GLU A 309 3.06 15.71 -7.65
C GLU A 309 1.71 15.59 -6.99
N ILE A 310 0.72 16.29 -7.55
CA ILE A 310 -0.67 16.29 -7.11
C ILE A 310 -1.51 15.60 -8.18
N GLN A 311 -2.29 14.60 -7.78
CA GLN A 311 -3.13 13.79 -8.65
C GLN A 311 -4.55 13.75 -8.12
N HIS A 312 -5.53 13.87 -9.02
CA HIS A 312 -6.94 13.75 -8.68
C HIS A 312 -7.53 12.52 -9.34
N TYR A 313 -8.31 11.75 -8.59
CA TYR A 313 -9.00 10.57 -9.07
C TYR A 313 -10.48 10.64 -8.73
N GLN A 314 -11.30 10.06 -9.61
CA GLN A 314 -12.69 9.75 -9.34
C GLN A 314 -12.96 8.29 -9.63
N VAL A 315 -13.91 7.71 -8.90
CA VAL A 315 -14.37 6.35 -9.18
C VAL A 315 -15.43 6.38 -10.28
N ASN A 316 -15.22 5.59 -11.34
CA ASN A 316 -16.20 5.47 -12.42
C ASN A 316 -17.27 4.41 -12.11
N GLN A 317 -18.30 4.35 -12.95
CA GLN A 317 -19.43 3.40 -12.79
C GLN A 317 -19.02 1.92 -12.83
N ASN A 318 -17.83 1.60 -13.33
CA ASN A 318 -17.30 0.24 -13.42
C ASN A 318 -16.39 -0.11 -12.23
N GLY A 319 -16.34 0.73 -11.19
CA GLY A 319 -15.48 0.50 -10.02
C GLY A 319 -13.99 0.63 -10.33
N LYS A 320 -13.62 1.53 -11.25
CA LYS A 320 -12.22 1.84 -11.57
C LYS A 320 -11.87 3.27 -11.22
N PHE A 321 -10.63 3.51 -10.82
CA PHE A 321 -10.10 4.86 -10.64
C PHE A 321 -9.83 5.50 -11.99
N LYS A 322 -10.34 6.70 -12.18
CA LYS A 322 -10.07 7.54 -13.34
C LYS A 322 -9.36 8.80 -12.88
N GLU A 323 -8.11 8.93 -13.27
CA GLU A 323 -7.36 10.16 -13.04
C GLU A 323 -7.96 11.31 -13.87
N ILE A 324 -8.19 12.44 -13.20
CA ILE A 324 -8.71 13.69 -13.73
C ILE A 324 -7.54 14.67 -13.89
N PRO A 325 -7.45 15.42 -15.01
CA PRO A 325 -6.43 16.44 -15.17
C PRO A 325 -6.47 17.46 -14.05
N VAL A 326 -5.30 17.73 -13.46
CA VAL A 326 -5.10 18.73 -12.43
C VAL A 326 -4.45 19.96 -13.05
N THR A 327 -5.05 21.13 -12.82
CA THR A 327 -4.52 22.43 -13.25
C THR A 327 -4.24 23.31 -12.04
N SER A 328 -3.39 24.30 -12.23
CA SER A 328 -3.11 25.33 -11.25
C SER A 328 -3.22 26.69 -11.89
N GLU A 329 -3.97 27.57 -11.26
CA GLU A 329 -4.04 29.01 -11.59
C GLU A 329 -2.98 29.81 -10.83
N CYS A 330 -2.27 29.17 -9.91
CA CYS A 330 -1.31 29.81 -9.02
C CYS A 330 0.05 30.06 -9.65
N TYR A 331 0.42 29.24 -10.63
CA TYR A 331 1.74 29.31 -11.26
C TYR A 331 1.61 29.17 -12.76
N ASN A 332 2.44 29.93 -13.48
CA ASN A 332 2.44 29.95 -14.95
C ASN A 332 3.49 28.99 -15.56
N GLN A 333 4.37 28.43 -14.74
CA GLN A 333 5.47 27.56 -15.18
C GLN A 333 5.59 26.36 -14.24
N PHE A 334 5.88 25.19 -14.80
CA PHE A 334 6.02 23.94 -14.05
C PHE A 334 7.27 23.18 -14.51
N PRO A 335 7.87 22.36 -13.64
CA PRO A 335 8.97 21.47 -14.03
C PRO A 335 8.57 20.53 -15.17
N PRO A 336 9.54 20.10 -15.99
CA PRO A 336 9.30 19.05 -16.97
C PRO A 336 8.99 17.72 -16.28
N LYS A 337 8.01 16.99 -16.81
CA LYS A 337 7.64 15.67 -16.31
C LYS A 337 8.45 14.56 -16.96
N ASP A 338 9.12 13.75 -16.15
CA ASP A 338 9.57 12.41 -16.54
C ASP A 338 8.37 11.46 -16.71
N LYS A 339 8.17 10.93 -17.92
CA LYS A 339 7.05 10.04 -18.27
C LYS A 339 7.11 8.67 -17.58
N ASN A 340 8.27 8.27 -17.08
CA ASN A 340 8.45 7.01 -16.35
C ASN A 340 8.11 7.16 -14.86
N LYS A 341 8.02 8.40 -14.36
CA LYS A 341 7.79 8.70 -12.95
C LYS A 341 6.47 9.41 -12.70
N HIS A 342 6.13 10.39 -13.54
CA HIS A 342 5.02 11.30 -13.32
C HIS A 342 3.88 11.03 -14.29
N SER A 343 2.66 11.25 -13.83
CA SER A 343 1.48 11.19 -14.67
C SER A 343 1.43 12.37 -15.65
N SER A 344 0.95 12.13 -16.87
CA SER A 344 0.65 13.22 -17.80
C SER A 344 -0.47 14.16 -17.32
N LYS A 345 -1.35 13.70 -16.43
CA LYS A 345 -2.55 14.43 -15.97
C LYS A 345 -2.37 15.15 -14.63
N SER A 346 -1.33 14.81 -13.88
CA SER A 346 -1.04 15.41 -12.58
C SER A 346 -0.65 16.88 -12.68
N LEU A 347 -0.48 17.53 -11.54
CA LEU A 347 0.23 18.80 -11.40
C LEU A 347 1.56 18.52 -10.71
N LEU A 348 2.68 18.91 -11.34
CA LEU A 348 4.02 18.77 -10.74
C LEU A 348 4.51 20.15 -10.31
N LEU A 349 4.76 20.33 -9.03
CA LEU A 349 5.33 21.55 -8.44
C LEU A 349 6.82 21.39 -8.29
N SER A 350 7.58 22.44 -8.63
CA SER A 350 9.00 22.54 -8.26
C SER A 350 9.17 22.56 -6.74
N ASN A 351 10.36 22.25 -6.25
CA ASN A 351 10.67 22.41 -4.82
C ASN A 351 10.35 23.82 -4.31
N PHE A 352 10.71 24.87 -5.06
CA PHE A 352 10.39 26.26 -4.71
C PHE A 352 8.87 26.48 -4.57
N GLN A 353 8.08 26.05 -5.57
CA GLN A 353 6.62 26.19 -5.53
C GLN A 353 6.01 25.40 -4.36
N ALA A 354 6.46 24.17 -4.17
CA ALA A 354 6.03 23.27 -3.10
C ALA A 354 6.37 23.80 -1.70
N ASN A 355 7.41 24.62 -1.56
CA ASN A 355 7.89 25.14 -0.28
C ASN A 355 7.47 26.58 0.00
N ASN A 356 6.93 27.31 -0.98
CA ASN A 356 6.52 28.71 -0.85
C ASN A 356 5.12 28.91 -0.21
N TYR A 357 4.74 28.03 0.72
CA TYR A 357 3.50 28.13 1.48
C TYR A 357 3.64 28.96 2.75
N LEU A 358 2.56 29.60 3.20
CA LEU A 358 2.51 30.32 4.46
C LEU A 358 2.66 29.33 5.63
N ARG A 359 3.66 29.55 6.47
CA ARG A 359 3.94 28.77 7.68
C ARG A 359 3.04 29.25 8.81
N SER A 360 2.60 28.38 9.71
CA SER A 360 1.64 28.74 10.77
C SER A 360 2.19 28.52 12.17
N TYR A 361 1.76 29.35 13.12
CA TYR A 361 1.83 29.07 14.55
C TYR A 361 0.39 29.02 15.05
N LEU A 362 -0.11 27.82 15.35
CA LEU A 362 -1.49 27.58 15.74
C LEU A 362 -1.51 26.94 17.13
N GLU A 363 -2.10 27.64 18.09
CA GLU A 363 -2.36 27.09 19.44
C GLU A 363 -3.55 26.13 19.43
N ASP A 364 -4.54 26.35 18.55
CA ASP A 364 -5.73 25.50 18.41
C ASP A 364 -5.98 25.17 16.94
N LYS A 365 -6.08 23.89 16.65
CA LYS A 365 -5.35 23.31 15.51
C LYS A 365 -6.23 22.83 14.35
N ASN A 366 -7.52 22.65 14.54
CA ASN A 366 -8.27 21.76 13.64
C ASN A 366 -8.68 22.37 12.29
N ASP A 367 -8.83 23.70 12.20
CA ASP A 367 -9.63 24.32 11.14
C ASP A 367 -8.86 24.77 9.89
N PHE A 368 -7.54 24.90 9.98
CA PHE A 368 -6.67 25.29 8.84
C PHE A 368 -5.80 24.14 8.34
N TYR A 369 -5.86 22.97 8.98
CA TYR A 369 -4.91 21.88 8.77
C TYR A 369 -5.02 21.16 7.43
N ASP A 370 -6.06 21.41 6.66
CA ASP A 370 -6.30 20.86 5.31
C ASP A 370 -6.09 21.91 4.20
N MET A 371 -5.68 23.14 4.54
CA MET A 371 -5.50 24.23 3.59
C MET A 371 -4.05 24.66 3.46
N THR A 372 -3.49 24.51 2.26
CA THR A 372 -2.19 25.08 1.93
C THR A 372 -2.39 26.44 1.29
N MET A 373 -1.80 27.48 1.89
CA MET A 373 -1.96 28.85 1.45
C MET A 373 -0.63 29.41 0.96
N THR A 374 -0.60 30.14 -0.13
CA THR A 374 0.57 30.92 -0.57
C THR A 374 0.14 32.36 -0.84
N LEU A 375 1.04 33.32 -0.60
CA LEU A 375 0.76 34.74 -0.80
C LEU A 375 1.91 35.38 -1.55
N ASN A 376 1.63 35.91 -2.73
CA ASN A 376 2.55 36.72 -3.50
C ASN A 376 2.06 38.18 -3.48
N ILE A 377 2.66 38.99 -2.61
CA ILE A 377 2.32 40.42 -2.49
C ILE A 377 2.71 41.20 -3.74
N GLU A 378 3.84 40.88 -4.37
CA GLU A 378 4.33 41.60 -5.55
C GLU A 378 3.40 41.41 -6.75
N GLU A 379 2.88 40.19 -6.92
CA GLU A 379 1.92 39.86 -7.98
C GLU A 379 0.46 40.13 -7.57
N ASN A 380 0.20 40.49 -6.31
CA ASN A 380 -1.14 40.62 -5.72
C ASN A 380 -2.00 39.36 -5.91
N ILE A 381 -1.40 38.19 -5.68
CA ILE A 381 -2.08 36.89 -5.80
C ILE A 381 -2.01 36.15 -4.48
N PHE A 382 -3.16 35.66 -4.02
CA PHE A 382 -3.26 34.66 -2.99
C PHE A 382 -3.67 33.33 -3.60
N CYS A 383 -3.14 32.24 -3.06
CA CYS A 383 -3.31 30.92 -3.63
C CYS A 383 -3.70 29.90 -2.58
N LEU A 384 -4.68 29.07 -2.93
CA LEU A 384 -5.22 28.02 -2.06
C LEU A 384 -5.01 26.66 -2.71
N ASN A 385 -4.43 25.74 -1.94
CA ASN A 385 -4.09 24.36 -2.30
C ASN A 385 -3.30 24.24 -3.60
N TYR A 386 -2.50 25.27 -3.92
CA TYR A 386 -1.74 25.41 -5.17
C TYR A 386 -2.58 25.44 -6.46
N GLN A 387 -3.91 25.43 -6.37
CA GLN A 387 -4.80 25.25 -7.52
C GLN A 387 -5.60 26.51 -7.84
N GLN A 388 -6.18 27.13 -6.81
CA GLN A 388 -7.09 28.26 -6.96
C GLN A 388 -6.34 29.55 -6.66
N SER A 389 -6.40 30.50 -7.59
CA SER A 389 -5.78 31.81 -7.45
C SER A 389 -6.84 32.88 -7.19
N PHE A 390 -6.53 33.80 -6.28
CA PHE A 390 -7.41 34.89 -5.90
C PHE A 390 -6.61 36.19 -5.97
N PRO A 391 -7.01 37.14 -6.84
CA PRO A 391 -6.44 38.48 -6.80
C PRO A 391 -6.70 39.12 -5.44
N ILE A 392 -5.72 39.85 -4.94
CA ILE A 392 -5.83 40.59 -3.69
C ILE A 392 -5.59 42.08 -3.89
N THR A 393 -6.04 42.86 -2.92
CA THR A 393 -5.70 44.28 -2.82
C THR A 393 -5.24 44.59 -1.41
N LEU A 394 -4.12 45.31 -1.28
CA LEU A 394 -3.62 45.80 -0.01
C LEU A 394 -4.25 47.16 0.31
N ASN A 395 -4.73 47.31 1.54
CA ASN A 395 -5.41 48.51 2.01
C ASN A 395 -4.97 48.87 3.43
N LYS A 396 -5.17 50.13 3.81
CA LYS A 396 -4.93 50.67 5.15
C LYS A 396 -6.20 51.30 5.70
N ILE A 397 -6.48 51.07 6.97
CA ILE A 397 -7.66 51.65 7.62
C ILE A 397 -7.43 51.77 9.13
N ASN A 398 -8.17 52.68 9.77
CA ASN A 398 -8.25 52.70 11.23
C ASN A 398 -8.84 51.37 11.75
N ALA A 399 -8.13 50.72 12.67
CA ALA A 399 -8.50 49.38 13.14
C ALA A 399 -9.89 49.32 13.76
N LYS A 400 -10.27 50.32 14.57
CA LYS A 400 -11.61 50.41 15.15
C LYS A 400 -12.71 50.45 14.08
N LYS A 401 -12.47 51.12 12.95
CA LYS A 401 -13.39 51.10 11.79
C LYS A 401 -13.41 49.76 11.07
N PHE A 402 -12.27 49.07 10.95
CA PHE A 402 -12.17 47.77 10.29
C PHE A 402 -13.05 46.71 10.96
N PHE A 403 -12.95 46.57 12.28
CA PHE A 403 -13.75 45.59 13.02
C PHE A 403 -15.21 45.99 13.17
N ASN A 404 -15.52 47.30 13.18
CA ASN A 404 -16.87 47.84 13.35
C ASN A 404 -17.63 47.25 14.57
N ASN A 405 -16.90 46.78 15.58
CA ASN A 405 -17.38 46.17 16.80
C ASN A 405 -16.35 46.46 17.91
N GLU A 406 -16.75 47.19 18.95
CA GLU A 406 -15.83 47.62 20.01
C GLU A 406 -15.23 46.45 20.80
N ASN A 407 -16.05 45.45 21.13
CA ASN A 407 -15.60 44.31 21.94
C ASN A 407 -14.58 43.48 21.17
N LEU A 408 -14.90 43.16 19.90
CA LEU A 408 -13.99 42.43 19.03
C LEU A 408 -12.69 43.23 18.79
N TYR A 409 -12.79 44.53 18.55
CA TYR A 409 -11.62 45.39 18.39
C TYR A 409 -10.69 45.35 19.61
N GLN A 410 -11.21 45.54 20.82
CA GLN A 410 -10.38 45.52 22.04
C GLN A 410 -9.73 44.15 22.26
N GLN A 411 -10.49 43.07 22.06
CA GLN A 411 -9.98 41.70 22.13
C GLN A 411 -8.81 41.49 21.16
N GLN A 412 -8.97 41.92 19.89
CA GLN A 412 -7.91 41.75 18.90
C GLN A 412 -6.70 42.64 19.20
N VAL A 413 -6.88 43.88 19.69
CA VAL A 413 -5.75 44.70 20.15
C VAL A 413 -4.92 43.97 21.21
N GLU A 414 -5.56 43.30 22.17
CA GLU A 414 -4.86 42.49 23.17
C GLU A 414 -4.15 41.28 22.55
N ASN A 415 -4.78 40.58 21.61
CA ASN A 415 -4.18 39.43 20.93
C ASN A 415 -2.97 39.82 20.09
N PHE A 416 -3.05 40.89 19.30
CA PHE A 416 -1.92 41.38 18.50
C PHE A 416 -0.75 41.85 19.38
N LYS A 417 -1.03 42.45 20.54
CA LYS A 417 0.02 42.81 21.52
C LYS A 417 0.81 41.60 22.02
N LYS A 418 0.16 40.44 22.20
CA LYS A 418 0.84 39.19 22.62
C LYS A 418 1.88 38.71 21.60
N VAL A 419 1.67 39.02 20.32
CA VAL A 419 2.60 38.69 19.22
C VAL A 419 3.47 39.88 18.80
N GLY A 420 3.51 40.95 19.59
CA GLY A 420 4.39 42.10 19.39
C GLY A 420 3.95 43.10 18.32
N ILE A 421 2.68 43.08 17.91
CA ILE A 421 2.14 43.97 16.89
C ILE A 421 1.14 44.94 17.52
N ASP A 422 1.22 46.22 17.18
CA ASP A 422 0.26 47.24 17.61
C ASP A 422 -0.69 47.64 16.48
N ILE A 423 -1.95 47.25 16.62
CA ILE A 423 -3.03 47.59 15.69
C ILE A 423 -3.94 48.71 16.23
N SER A 424 -3.57 49.39 17.32
CA SER A 424 -4.49 50.32 18.04
C SER A 424 -4.92 51.54 17.22
N ASN A 425 -4.18 51.89 16.16
CA ASN A 425 -4.44 53.08 15.34
C ASN A 425 -4.81 52.73 13.90
N GLU A 426 -3.84 52.22 13.14
CA GLU A 426 -3.97 51.83 11.74
C GLU A 426 -3.60 50.36 11.62
N LEU A 427 -4.29 49.64 10.74
CA LEU A 427 -3.91 48.30 10.33
C LEU A 427 -3.86 48.21 8.80
N GLU A 428 -3.02 47.30 8.33
CA GLU A 428 -2.94 46.87 6.94
C GLU A 428 -3.74 45.57 6.77
N TYR A 429 -4.51 45.48 5.69
CA TYR A 429 -5.32 44.30 5.40
C TYR A 429 -5.36 44.01 3.91
N ILE A 430 -5.57 42.74 3.58
CA ILE A 430 -5.83 42.27 2.23
C ILE A 430 -7.32 42.03 2.04
N THR A 431 -7.83 42.39 0.87
CA THR A 431 -9.16 42.00 0.40
C THR A 431 -9.00 41.00 -0.73
N PHE A 432 -9.59 39.82 -0.58
CA PHE A 432 -9.61 38.77 -1.59
C PHE A 432 -10.75 39.02 -2.58
N GLN A 433 -10.47 38.88 -3.86
CA GLN A 433 -11.47 38.94 -4.93
C GLN A 433 -11.92 37.54 -5.31
N ASN A 434 -13.22 37.37 -5.55
CA ASN A 434 -13.83 36.12 -6.01
C ASN A 434 -13.55 34.89 -5.13
N ILE A 435 -13.34 35.10 -3.83
CA ILE A 435 -13.03 34.01 -2.89
C ILE A 435 -14.28 33.27 -2.38
N GLU A 436 -15.46 33.67 -2.87
CA GLU A 436 -16.72 33.09 -2.43
C GLU A 436 -16.74 31.58 -2.70
N ASN A 437 -17.38 30.82 -1.81
CA ASN A 437 -17.49 29.36 -1.88
C ASN A 437 -16.21 28.57 -1.53
N THR A 438 -15.18 29.21 -0.99
CA THR A 438 -14.07 28.50 -0.35
C THR A 438 -14.38 28.26 1.13
N ARG A 439 -13.77 27.25 1.76
CA ARG A 439 -13.86 27.11 3.23
C ARG A 439 -13.19 28.27 3.96
N LEU A 440 -12.21 28.92 3.32
CA LEU A 440 -11.46 30.02 3.89
C LEU A 440 -12.36 31.21 4.24
N THR A 441 -13.47 31.44 3.52
CA THR A 441 -14.39 32.55 3.82
C THR A 441 -14.98 32.51 5.23
N ASN A 442 -15.01 31.34 5.88
CA ASN A 442 -15.48 31.21 7.27
C ASN A 442 -14.51 31.86 8.28
N PHE A 443 -13.26 32.07 7.88
CA PHE A 443 -12.20 32.66 8.70
C PHE A 443 -11.87 34.11 8.33
N LEU A 444 -12.56 34.65 7.32
CA LEU A 444 -12.34 35.99 6.80
C LEU A 444 -13.33 36.97 7.39
N LEU A 445 -12.84 38.13 7.83
CA LEU A 445 -13.69 39.24 8.21
C LEU A 445 -14.45 39.75 6.99
N ASN A 446 -15.75 40.04 7.18
CA ASN A 446 -16.66 40.39 6.09
C ASN A 446 -16.73 39.33 4.96
N GLY A 447 -16.26 38.10 5.21
CA GLY A 447 -16.20 37.01 4.24
C GLY A 447 -15.06 37.11 3.22
N ASN A 448 -14.27 38.19 3.20
CA ASN A 448 -13.23 38.38 2.18
C ASN A 448 -12.04 39.26 2.61
N GLN A 449 -11.83 39.48 3.91
CA GLN A 449 -10.72 40.30 4.41
C GLN A 449 -9.89 39.57 5.48
N ALA A 450 -8.58 39.74 5.40
CA ALA A 450 -7.61 39.29 6.40
C ALA A 450 -6.60 40.39 6.69
N ILE A 451 -6.06 40.45 7.91
CA ILE A 451 -5.08 41.47 8.31
C ILE A 451 -3.69 41.02 7.85
N TYR A 452 -2.89 41.91 7.29
CA TYR A 452 -1.52 41.59 6.85
C TYR A 452 -0.54 42.60 7.42
N MET A 453 0.29 42.20 8.38
CA MET A 453 1.24 43.08 9.08
C MET A 453 2.51 42.31 9.45
N ASP A 454 3.65 42.98 9.40
CA ASP A 454 4.97 42.40 9.75
C ASP A 454 5.23 41.04 9.09
N ASN A 455 4.96 40.97 7.78
CA ASN A 455 5.06 39.77 6.93
C ASN A 455 4.24 38.57 7.43
N LYS A 456 3.14 38.84 8.15
CA LYS A 456 2.21 37.84 8.66
C LYS A 456 0.80 38.13 8.18
N LEU A 457 0.12 37.09 7.72
CA LEU A 457 -1.29 37.06 7.39
C LEU A 457 -2.09 36.54 8.59
N PHE A 458 -3.03 37.32 9.08
CA PHE A 458 -3.84 37.03 10.25
C PHE A 458 -5.30 36.76 9.87
N PHE A 459 -5.81 35.66 10.39
CA PHE A 459 -7.23 35.30 10.37
C PHE A 459 -7.76 35.42 11.78
N VAL A 460 -8.70 36.35 11.98
CA VAL A 460 -9.20 36.70 13.31
C VAL A 460 -10.71 36.77 13.33
N GLY A 461 -11.30 36.27 14.40
CA GLY A 461 -12.74 36.33 14.65
C GLY A 461 -13.02 36.34 16.14
N GLU A 462 -14.29 36.15 16.52
CA GLU A 462 -14.70 36.18 17.93
C GLU A 462 -14.01 35.08 18.75
N ASN A 463 -13.84 33.89 18.17
CA ASN A 463 -13.35 32.69 18.85
C ASN A 463 -12.03 32.12 18.29
N TYR A 464 -11.38 32.82 17.36
CA TYR A 464 -10.12 32.35 16.76
C TYR A 464 -9.15 33.50 16.51
N PHE A 465 -7.87 33.18 16.64
CA PHE A 465 -6.75 34.06 16.34
C PHE A 465 -5.62 33.20 15.77
N ALA A 466 -5.50 33.20 14.45
CA ALA A 466 -4.50 32.43 13.72
C ALA A 466 -3.64 33.36 12.88
N PHE A 467 -2.35 33.07 12.78
CA PHE A 467 -1.47 33.80 11.89
C PHE A 467 -0.52 32.88 11.16
N PHE A 468 -0.16 33.34 9.96
CA PHE A 468 0.72 32.66 9.06
C PHE A 468 1.79 33.61 8.57
N TRP A 469 3.05 33.18 8.50
CA TRP A 469 4.15 33.98 7.97
C TRP A 469 4.63 33.43 6.64
N GLN A 470 5.17 34.32 5.82
CA GLN A 470 5.85 33.92 4.60
C GLN A 470 7.22 33.31 4.95
N PRO A 471 7.58 32.15 4.40
CA PRO A 471 8.89 31.54 4.63
C PRO A 471 10.01 32.44 4.10
N LYS A 472 11.18 32.36 4.73
CA LYS A 472 12.42 32.98 4.24
C LYS A 472 13.00 32.15 3.09
N ASP A 473 13.86 32.74 2.27
CA ASP A 473 14.52 32.05 1.16
C ASP A 473 15.26 30.79 1.60
N GLU A 474 15.94 30.83 2.75
CA GLU A 474 16.62 29.69 3.37
C GLU A 474 15.67 28.54 3.74
N GLU A 475 14.38 28.83 3.93
CA GLU A 475 13.33 27.85 4.26
C GLU A 475 12.62 27.32 3.00
N LEU A 476 12.98 27.81 1.80
CA LEU A 476 12.43 27.35 0.51
C LEU A 476 13.22 26.20 -0.10
N PHE A 477 14.46 26.00 0.33
CA PHE A 477 15.36 24.94 -0.12
C PHE A 477 15.75 24.11 1.11
N TYR A 478 15.51 22.79 1.11
CA TYR A 478 16.12 21.95 2.14
C TYR A 478 17.52 21.54 1.63
N GLU A 479 18.54 21.71 2.48
CA GLU A 479 19.90 21.20 2.23
C GLU A 479 20.07 19.77 2.72
#